data_AF-A0A2E0ZDH7-F1
#
_entry.id   AF-A0A2E0ZDH7-F1
#
_cell.length_a   1.000
_cell.length_b   1.000
_cell.length_c   1.000
_cell.angle_alpha   90.00
_cell.angle_beta   90.00
_cell.angle_gamma   90.00
#
_symmetry.space_group_name_H-M   'P 1'
#
loop_
_entity.id
_entity.type
_entity.pdbx_description
1 polymer ?
#
loop_
_entity_poly.entity_id
_entity_poly.type
_entity_poly.pdbx_seq_one_letter_code
_entity_poly.pdbx_strand_id
1 'polypeptide(L)'
;MNNLVVERKTTARIPTEVGEFQLSYYQNNLDEKEHLALVLGSIAANEPVLVRIHSECFTGDVLGSLRCDCGPQLNQAMRQIAEAGAGIIVYLRQEGRGIGLLDKLRAYNLQDEGYDTVEANLMLGHQADARDYTIAACILRDLGVQAVRLLTNNPSKIESLERLGISVAERVAMPAALNVENAAYLATKVERMRHLLNLNGRSPHPTLNGTPTPAARNGRPFVTLSYAQSLDGSITRQRGQPMALSGQESMTLTHQLRSGHDAILIGIGTVLADDPRLTVRLVAGPDPQPVIVDSRLRLPLAAKLLTEHPRKPIVATTETADPQKASALQDAGATVIRLPATENGRVSLPHLLARLDEHGIRSLMVEGGAGIITSFLAEQLVDRLVITVAPLLVGGLNAVGNLNGHGLPQLKNPHSQWLGKDMILSGDVSWQDNA
;
A
#
# COMPACT_ATOMS: atom_id res chain seq x y z
N MET A 1 -35.74 20.53 -24.80
CA MET A 1 -34.31 20.45 -24.41
C MET A 1 -33.55 20.02 -25.63
N ASN A 2 -32.51 20.74 -26.06
CA ASN A 2 -31.62 20.24 -27.10
C ASN A 2 -31.04 18.90 -26.64
N ASN A 3 -31.03 17.89 -27.50
CA ASN A 3 -30.31 16.66 -27.20
C ASN A 3 -28.82 16.98 -27.01
N LEU A 4 -28.22 16.47 -25.93
CA LEU A 4 -26.78 16.58 -25.72
C LEU A 4 -26.06 15.80 -26.83
N VAL A 5 -25.13 16.47 -27.51
CA VAL A 5 -24.30 15.88 -28.57
C VAL A 5 -22.85 16.02 -28.15
N VAL A 6 -22.07 14.96 -28.36
CA VAL A 6 -20.60 15.00 -28.28
C VAL A 6 -20.03 14.73 -29.66
N GLU A 7 -18.93 15.39 -29.99
CA GLU A 7 -18.25 15.22 -31.27
C GLU A 7 -16.77 14.96 -31.02
N ARG A 8 -16.27 13.82 -31.49
CA ARG A 8 -14.83 13.50 -31.48
C ARG A 8 -14.11 14.30 -32.56
N LYS A 9 -13.29 15.28 -32.17
CA LYS A 9 -12.58 16.16 -33.13
C LYS A 9 -11.28 15.58 -33.64
N THR A 10 -10.55 14.85 -32.80
CA THR A 10 -9.26 14.27 -33.16
C THR A 10 -8.91 13.12 -32.22
N THR A 11 -7.99 12.27 -32.69
CA THR A 11 -7.41 11.17 -31.91
C THR A 11 -5.91 11.14 -32.16
N ALA A 12 -5.12 10.95 -31.10
CA ALA A 12 -3.67 10.89 -31.16
C ALA A 12 -3.11 9.71 -30.34
N ARG A 13 -2.01 9.14 -30.83
CA ARG A 13 -1.24 8.11 -30.11
C ARG A 13 -0.52 8.70 -28.91
N ILE A 14 -0.77 8.14 -27.73
CA ILE A 14 -0.14 8.50 -26.45
C ILE A 14 0.59 7.27 -25.89
N PRO A 15 1.92 7.15 -26.11
CA PRO A 15 2.70 6.12 -25.43
C PRO A 15 2.85 6.46 -23.94
N THR A 16 2.61 5.48 -23.09
CA THR A 16 2.77 5.59 -21.62
C THR A 16 3.63 4.44 -21.11
N GLU A 17 4.09 4.51 -19.86
CA GLU A 17 4.89 3.43 -19.24
C GLU A 17 4.15 2.09 -19.19
N VAL A 18 2.82 2.12 -19.13
CA VAL A 18 2.00 0.92 -18.93
C VAL A 18 1.39 0.40 -20.22
N GLY A 19 1.39 1.19 -21.29
CA GLY A 19 0.78 0.79 -22.57
C GLY A 19 0.63 1.93 -23.55
N GLU A 20 0.27 1.58 -24.78
CA GLU A 20 0.02 2.54 -25.85
C GLU A 20 -1.48 2.83 -25.95
N PHE A 21 -1.87 4.07 -25.65
CA PHE A 21 -3.25 4.53 -25.69
C PHE A 21 -3.51 5.41 -26.91
N GLN A 22 -4.76 5.43 -27.36
CA GLN A 22 -5.29 6.43 -28.27
C GLN A 22 -6.11 7.44 -27.46
N LEU A 23 -5.72 8.71 -27.50
CA LEU A 23 -6.40 9.79 -26.80
C LEU A 23 -7.31 10.52 -27.78
N SER A 24 -8.61 10.47 -27.54
CA SER A 24 -9.63 11.18 -28.30
C SER A 24 -10.09 12.43 -27.57
N TYR A 25 -10.17 13.54 -28.31
CA TYR A 25 -10.69 14.82 -27.83
C TYR A 25 -12.15 15.00 -28.23
N TYR A 26 -13.01 15.37 -27.27
CA TYR A 26 -14.44 15.57 -27.46
C TYR A 26 -14.86 17.00 -27.16
N GLN A 27 -15.64 17.57 -28.07
CA GLN A 27 -16.45 18.77 -27.83
C GLN A 27 -17.90 18.39 -27.56
N ASN A 28 -18.65 19.30 -26.95
CA ASN A 28 -20.06 19.09 -26.65
C ASN A 28 -20.85 20.40 -26.73
N ASN A 29 -22.18 20.32 -26.68
CA ASN A 29 -23.09 21.47 -26.73
C ASN A 29 -23.69 21.85 -25.36
N LEU A 30 -23.15 21.33 -24.26
CA LEU A 30 -23.55 21.63 -22.88
C LEU A 30 -22.57 22.60 -22.20
N ASP A 31 -21.28 22.42 -22.42
CA ASP A 31 -20.21 23.29 -21.92
C ASP A 31 -19.05 23.40 -22.93
N GLU A 32 -18.10 24.28 -22.63
CA GLU A 32 -16.89 24.50 -23.44
C GLU A 32 -15.70 23.64 -22.96
N LYS A 33 -15.96 22.58 -22.17
CA LYS A 33 -14.89 21.82 -21.53
C LYS A 33 -14.33 20.74 -22.45
N GLU A 34 -13.03 20.53 -22.31
CA GLU A 34 -12.23 19.61 -23.12
C GLU A 34 -12.26 18.19 -22.58
N HIS A 35 -13.33 17.45 -22.85
CA HIS A 35 -13.45 16.06 -22.41
C HIS A 35 -12.58 15.14 -23.25
N LEU A 36 -12.02 14.11 -22.62
CA LEU A 36 -11.08 13.20 -23.26
C LEU A 36 -11.49 11.74 -23.06
N ALA A 37 -11.10 10.87 -23.98
CA ALA A 37 -11.15 9.41 -23.81
C ALA A 37 -9.81 8.78 -24.17
N LEU A 38 -9.18 8.08 -23.23
CA LEU A 38 -8.04 7.20 -23.50
C LEU A 38 -8.56 5.80 -23.80
N VAL A 39 -8.18 5.24 -24.94
CA VAL A 39 -8.58 3.90 -25.39
C VAL A 39 -7.33 3.06 -25.59
N LEU A 40 -7.31 1.85 -25.03
CA LEU A 40 -6.27 0.84 -25.29
C LEU A 40 -6.93 -0.38 -25.90
N GLY A 41 -6.24 -0.99 -26.87
CA GLY A 41 -6.72 -2.20 -27.56
C GLY A 41 -7.92 -1.98 -28.48
N SER A 42 -8.46 -3.09 -28.99
CA SER A 42 -9.66 -3.09 -29.82
C SER A 42 -10.90 -3.32 -28.97
N ILE A 43 -11.88 -2.43 -29.08
CA ILE A 43 -13.13 -2.53 -28.35
C ILE A 43 -14.08 -3.45 -29.12
N ALA A 44 -14.30 -4.67 -28.60
CA ALA A 44 -15.20 -5.63 -29.20
C ALA A 44 -16.66 -5.18 -29.09
N ALA A 45 -17.41 -5.28 -30.19
CA ALA A 45 -18.85 -5.06 -30.16
C ALA A 45 -19.52 -6.17 -29.33
N ASN A 46 -20.48 -5.78 -28.49
CA ASN A 46 -21.33 -6.67 -27.66
C ASN A 46 -20.70 -7.32 -26.42
N GLU A 47 -19.46 -7.00 -26.05
CA GLU A 47 -18.88 -7.44 -24.77
C GLU A 47 -18.77 -6.29 -23.76
N PRO A 48 -18.96 -6.54 -22.45
CA PRO A 48 -18.74 -5.53 -21.43
C PRO A 48 -17.28 -5.04 -21.39
N VAL A 49 -17.07 -3.76 -21.69
CA VAL A 49 -15.73 -3.16 -21.77
C VAL A 49 -15.24 -2.72 -20.40
N LEU A 50 -13.96 -2.94 -20.08
CA LEU A 50 -13.36 -2.38 -18.86
C LEU A 50 -13.25 -0.86 -18.99
N VAL A 51 -14.00 -0.13 -18.15
CA VAL A 51 -14.13 1.33 -18.26
C VAL A 51 -13.87 2.02 -16.93
N ARG A 52 -13.16 3.14 -16.97
CA ARG A 52 -13.02 4.10 -15.88
C ARG A 52 -13.63 5.43 -16.29
N ILE A 53 -14.69 5.87 -15.61
CA ILE A 53 -15.13 7.27 -15.67
C ILE A 53 -14.33 8.06 -14.64
N HIS A 54 -13.35 8.83 -15.07
CA HIS A 54 -12.49 9.64 -14.21
C HIS A 54 -12.98 11.08 -14.18
N SER A 55 -13.11 11.64 -12.97
CA SER A 55 -13.37 13.08 -12.81
C SER A 55 -12.02 13.74 -12.56
N GLU A 56 -11.69 14.75 -13.35
CA GLU A 56 -10.46 15.51 -13.25
C GLU A 56 -10.13 15.86 -11.79
N CYS A 57 -8.85 15.71 -11.45
CA CYS A 57 -8.28 16.27 -10.25
C CYS A 57 -6.88 16.78 -10.58
N PHE A 58 -6.72 18.03 -11.01
CA PHE A 58 -5.44 18.63 -11.35
C PHE A 58 -4.39 18.40 -10.24
N THR A 59 -4.76 18.69 -8.99
CA THR A 59 -3.84 18.51 -7.86
C THR A 59 -3.43 17.05 -7.64
N GLY A 60 -4.31 16.08 -7.88
CA GLY A 60 -4.01 14.66 -7.65
C GLY A 60 -3.37 13.98 -8.86
N ASP A 61 -3.92 14.23 -10.04
CA ASP A 61 -3.54 13.61 -11.31
C ASP A 61 -2.23 14.18 -11.86
N VAL A 62 -2.03 15.50 -11.76
CA VAL A 62 -0.87 16.20 -12.36
C VAL A 62 0.20 16.49 -11.32
N LEU A 63 -0.18 16.97 -10.13
CA LEU A 63 0.80 17.37 -9.09
C LEU A 63 1.09 16.25 -8.07
N GLY A 64 0.39 15.12 -8.12
CA GLY A 64 0.62 14.01 -7.20
C GLY A 64 0.22 14.30 -5.75
N SER A 65 -0.74 15.20 -5.51
CA SER A 65 -1.21 15.55 -4.17
C SER A 65 -1.74 14.33 -3.41
N LEU A 66 -1.28 14.18 -2.16
CA LEU A 66 -1.66 13.09 -1.26
C LEU A 66 -3.01 13.32 -0.55
N ARG A 67 -3.61 14.51 -0.67
CA ARG A 67 -4.90 14.88 -0.01
C ARG A 67 -6.11 14.10 -0.52
N CYS A 68 -6.00 13.50 -1.70
CA CYS A 68 -7.03 12.61 -2.24
C CYS A 68 -6.38 11.35 -2.83
N ASP A 69 -7.20 10.47 -3.38
CA ASP A 69 -6.78 9.23 -4.03
C ASP A 69 -6.98 9.24 -5.55
N CYS A 70 -7.29 10.40 -6.14
CA CYS A 70 -7.62 10.52 -7.58
C CYS A 70 -6.46 10.12 -8.50
N GLY A 71 -5.25 10.64 -8.24
CA GLY A 71 -4.05 10.31 -9.02
C GLY A 71 -3.71 8.81 -8.98
N PRO A 72 -3.59 8.20 -7.78
CA PRO A 72 -3.44 6.76 -7.65
C PRO A 72 -4.54 5.94 -8.35
N GLN A 73 -5.80 6.35 -8.25
CA GLN A 73 -6.90 5.68 -8.98
C GLN A 73 -6.75 5.76 -10.50
N LEU A 74 -6.31 6.90 -11.04
CA LEU A 74 -6.09 7.06 -12.48
C LEU A 74 -4.99 6.11 -12.96
N ASN A 75 -3.84 6.12 -12.28
CA ASN A 75 -2.70 5.27 -12.60
C ASN A 75 -3.06 3.78 -12.50
N GLN A 76 -3.82 3.40 -11.48
CA GLN A 76 -4.28 2.03 -11.33
C GLN A 76 -5.25 1.62 -12.43
N ALA A 77 -6.18 2.50 -12.83
CA ALA A 77 -7.08 2.21 -13.94
C ALA A 77 -6.32 2.00 -15.25
N MET A 78 -5.29 2.82 -15.52
CA MET A 78 -4.43 2.65 -16.70
C MET A 78 -3.71 1.29 -16.69
N ARG A 79 -3.16 0.87 -15.54
CA ARG A 79 -2.51 -0.44 -15.39
C ARG A 79 -3.48 -1.61 -15.60
N GLN A 80 -4.63 -1.58 -14.94
CA GLN A 80 -5.63 -2.66 -15.07
C GLN A 80 -6.15 -2.79 -16.51
N ILE A 81 -6.34 -1.66 -17.20
CA ILE A 81 -6.72 -1.66 -18.62
C ILE A 81 -5.61 -2.23 -19.50
N ALA A 82 -4.35 -1.86 -19.26
CA ALA A 82 -3.23 -2.41 -19.99
C ALA A 82 -3.07 -3.93 -19.77
N GLU A 83 -3.19 -4.39 -18.52
CA GLU A 83 -3.17 -5.82 -18.16
C GLU A 83 -4.30 -6.61 -18.81
N ALA A 84 -5.50 -6.01 -18.92
CA ALA A 84 -6.63 -6.61 -19.61
C ALA A 84 -6.49 -6.62 -21.15
N GLY A 85 -5.55 -5.85 -21.70
CA GLY A 85 -5.29 -5.73 -23.14
C GLY A 85 -6.31 -4.89 -23.93
N ALA A 86 -7.43 -4.48 -23.32
CA ALA A 86 -8.39 -3.56 -23.90
C ALA A 86 -9.20 -2.80 -22.82
N GLY A 87 -9.50 -1.52 -23.06
CA GLY A 87 -10.34 -0.74 -22.15
C GLY A 87 -10.34 0.77 -22.43
N ILE A 88 -11.15 1.50 -21.66
CA ILE A 88 -11.38 2.94 -21.86
C ILE A 88 -11.30 3.71 -20.54
N ILE A 89 -10.62 4.85 -20.54
CA ILE A 89 -10.73 5.87 -19.50
C ILE A 89 -11.41 7.09 -20.10
N VAL A 90 -12.60 7.43 -19.64
CA VAL A 90 -13.25 8.70 -19.96
C VAL A 90 -12.82 9.72 -18.91
N TYR A 91 -12.04 10.71 -19.31
CA TYR A 91 -11.53 11.78 -18.45
C TYR A 91 -12.43 13.01 -18.59
N LEU A 92 -13.30 13.22 -17.60
CA LEU A 92 -14.20 14.36 -17.55
C LEU A 92 -13.53 15.54 -16.86
N ARG A 93 -13.59 16.74 -17.45
CA ARG A 93 -13.12 18.02 -16.88
C ARG A 93 -14.05 18.51 -15.74
N GLN A 94 -14.12 17.71 -14.67
CA GLN A 94 -14.98 17.91 -13.51
C GLN A 94 -14.16 18.09 -12.23
N GLU A 95 -13.21 19.01 -12.28
CA GLU A 95 -12.40 19.39 -11.12
C GLU A 95 -13.27 19.79 -9.93
N GLY A 96 -12.84 19.41 -8.73
CA GLY A 96 -13.49 19.78 -7.48
C GLY A 96 -14.88 19.17 -7.32
N ARG A 97 -15.21 18.06 -8.01
CA ARG A 97 -16.57 17.53 -8.10
C ARG A 97 -17.54 18.48 -8.84
N GLY A 98 -17.01 19.21 -9.80
CA GLY A 98 -17.78 20.11 -10.67
C GLY A 98 -17.69 21.59 -10.28
N ILE A 99 -17.12 21.94 -9.12
CA ILE A 99 -16.97 23.34 -8.67
C ILE A 99 -15.75 24.05 -9.26
N GLY A 100 -14.83 23.31 -9.90
CA GLY A 100 -13.61 23.88 -10.48
C GLY A 100 -12.45 24.00 -9.48
N LEU A 101 -11.27 24.34 -10.00
CA LEU A 101 -10.02 24.34 -9.23
C LEU A 101 -9.99 25.44 -8.16
N LEU A 102 -10.47 26.64 -8.47
CA LEU A 102 -10.44 27.77 -7.55
C LEU A 102 -11.22 27.45 -6.25
N ASP A 103 -12.47 27.02 -6.39
CA ASP A 103 -13.31 26.73 -5.23
C ASP A 103 -12.90 25.45 -4.51
N LYS A 104 -12.30 24.48 -5.22
CA LYS A 104 -11.62 23.35 -4.58
C LYS A 104 -10.49 23.80 -3.65
N LEU A 105 -9.64 24.73 -4.08
CA LEU A 105 -8.55 25.24 -3.24
C LEU A 105 -9.09 26.06 -2.05
N ARG A 106 -10.17 26.81 -2.23
CA ARG A 106 -10.87 27.45 -1.11
C ARG A 106 -11.43 26.43 -0.11
N ALA A 107 -12.02 25.34 -0.60
CA ALA A 107 -12.52 24.26 0.24
C ALA A 107 -11.39 23.56 1.01
N TYR A 108 -10.18 23.47 0.41
CA TYR A 108 -9.00 22.97 1.10
C TYR A 108 -8.55 23.87 2.25
N ASN A 109 -8.57 25.19 2.08
CA ASN A 109 -8.22 26.10 3.17
C ASN A 109 -9.19 25.95 4.35
N LEU A 110 -10.49 25.83 4.08
CA LEU A 110 -11.50 25.56 5.12
C LEU A 110 -11.26 24.20 5.79
N GLN A 111 -10.83 23.19 5.03
CA GLN A 111 -10.49 21.89 5.62
C GLN A 111 -9.28 21.97 6.55
N ASP A 112 -8.29 22.79 6.20
CA ASP A 112 -7.12 23.03 7.06
C ASP A 112 -7.49 23.78 8.35
N GLU A 113 -8.62 24.48 8.36
CA GLU A 113 -9.23 25.09 9.55
C GLU A 113 -10.11 24.11 10.37
N GLY A 114 -10.25 22.86 9.91
CA GLY A 114 -10.92 21.78 10.64
C GLY A 114 -12.31 21.40 10.14
N TYR A 115 -12.83 22.06 9.09
CA TYR A 115 -14.12 21.71 8.49
C TYR A 115 -13.99 20.44 7.63
N ASP A 116 -14.99 19.56 7.64
CA ASP A 116 -14.93 18.43 6.73
C ASP A 116 -15.23 18.82 5.27
N THR A 117 -15.00 17.89 4.33
CA THR A 117 -15.19 18.18 2.90
C THR A 117 -16.62 18.59 2.54
N VAL A 118 -17.64 18.11 3.24
CA VAL A 118 -19.03 18.46 2.96
C VAL A 118 -19.34 19.84 3.53
N GLU A 119 -18.91 20.12 4.76
CA GLU A 119 -19.06 21.42 5.42
C GLU A 119 -18.37 22.54 4.63
N ALA A 120 -17.12 22.32 4.23
CA ALA A 120 -16.36 23.27 3.43
C ALA A 120 -17.08 23.63 2.11
N ASN A 121 -17.68 22.66 1.42
CA ASN A 121 -18.43 22.91 0.19
C ASN A 121 -19.73 23.69 0.45
N LEU A 122 -20.47 23.33 1.51
CA LEU A 122 -21.70 24.03 1.88
C LEU A 122 -21.42 25.48 2.28
N MET A 123 -20.32 25.75 2.99
CA MET A 123 -19.89 27.10 3.37
C MET A 123 -19.54 27.97 2.14
N LEU A 124 -19.06 27.35 1.07
CA LEU A 124 -18.79 28.02 -0.20
C LEU A 124 -20.04 28.12 -1.10
N GLY A 125 -21.20 27.66 -0.64
CA GLY A 125 -22.47 27.72 -1.39
C GLY A 125 -22.61 26.64 -2.46
N HIS A 126 -21.82 25.56 -2.40
CA HIS A 126 -21.85 24.47 -3.36
C HIS A 126 -22.60 23.23 -2.84
N GLN A 127 -23.08 22.40 -3.77
CA GLN A 127 -23.55 21.06 -3.44
C GLN A 127 -22.37 20.16 -3.05
N ALA A 128 -22.63 19.12 -2.26
CA ALA A 128 -21.61 18.15 -1.86
C ALA A 128 -20.99 17.37 -3.05
N ASP A 129 -21.75 17.25 -4.14
CA ASP A 129 -21.34 16.63 -5.41
C ASP A 129 -22.18 17.18 -6.56
N ALA A 130 -21.57 17.93 -7.48
CA ALA A 130 -22.25 18.58 -8.61
C ALA A 130 -21.92 17.90 -9.96
N ARG A 131 -21.46 16.64 -9.92
CA ARG A 131 -21.02 15.92 -11.12
C ARG A 131 -22.19 15.41 -11.95
N ASP A 132 -22.05 15.55 -13.27
CA ASP A 132 -22.96 15.00 -14.28
C ASP A 132 -22.22 14.00 -15.18
N TYR A 133 -22.78 12.81 -15.39
CA TYR A 133 -22.16 11.76 -16.20
C TYR A 133 -22.79 11.62 -17.59
N THR A 134 -23.68 12.54 -18.00
CA THR A 134 -24.34 12.51 -19.31
C THR A 134 -23.34 12.58 -20.46
N ILE A 135 -22.31 13.45 -20.37
CA ILE A 135 -21.23 13.53 -21.38
C ILE A 135 -20.47 12.20 -21.47
N ALA A 136 -20.18 11.55 -20.33
CA ALA A 136 -19.51 10.25 -20.35
C ALA A 136 -20.32 9.16 -21.06
N ALA A 137 -21.65 9.11 -20.84
CA ALA A 137 -22.51 8.18 -21.54
C ALA A 137 -22.59 8.47 -23.06
N CYS A 138 -22.54 9.74 -23.46
CA CYS A 138 -22.45 10.11 -24.88
C CYS A 138 -21.12 9.67 -25.51
N ILE A 139 -19.98 9.90 -24.82
CA ILE A 139 -18.66 9.46 -25.27
C ILE A 139 -18.61 7.93 -25.42
N LEU A 140 -19.13 7.19 -24.44
CA LEU A 140 -19.16 5.72 -24.53
C LEU A 140 -19.99 5.23 -25.72
N ARG A 141 -21.13 5.87 -26.03
CA ARG A 141 -21.94 5.54 -27.20
C ARG A 141 -21.21 5.84 -28.52
N ASP A 142 -20.51 6.96 -28.61
CA ASP A 142 -19.67 7.28 -29.78
C ASP A 142 -18.57 6.23 -29.99
N LEU A 143 -18.00 5.70 -28.90
CA LEU A 143 -17.03 4.61 -28.91
C LEU A 143 -17.66 3.21 -29.13
N GLY A 144 -18.97 3.12 -29.36
CA GLY A 144 -19.68 1.86 -29.60
C GLY A 144 -19.94 1.00 -28.36
N VAL A 145 -19.81 1.57 -27.16
CA VAL A 145 -19.95 0.85 -25.89
C VAL A 145 -21.37 0.96 -25.34
N GLN A 146 -22.00 -0.19 -25.11
CA GLN A 146 -23.34 -0.29 -24.51
C GLN A 146 -23.33 -0.94 -23.11
N ALA A 147 -22.29 -1.72 -22.81
CA ALA A 147 -22.11 -2.40 -21.53
C ALA A 147 -20.68 -2.22 -21.01
N VAL A 148 -20.52 -2.04 -19.71
CA VAL A 148 -19.23 -1.80 -19.06
C VAL A 148 -18.99 -2.69 -17.85
N ARG A 149 -17.72 -3.05 -17.65
CA ARG A 149 -17.14 -3.45 -16.36
C ARG A 149 -16.53 -2.20 -15.76
N LEU A 150 -17.21 -1.59 -14.79
CA LEU A 150 -16.93 -0.23 -14.34
C LEU A 150 -15.97 -0.19 -13.16
N LEU A 151 -14.80 0.43 -13.34
CA LEU A 151 -13.80 0.72 -12.32
C LEU A 151 -14.26 1.88 -11.42
N THR A 152 -14.95 1.57 -10.31
CA THR A 152 -15.48 2.60 -9.40
C THR A 152 -15.77 2.10 -7.99
N ASN A 153 -15.59 3.01 -7.02
CA ASN A 153 -16.14 2.90 -5.66
C ASN A 153 -17.28 3.88 -5.39
N ASN A 154 -17.68 4.68 -6.38
CA ASN A 154 -18.78 5.62 -6.26
C ASN A 154 -20.06 5.01 -6.86
N PRO A 155 -21.06 4.62 -6.05
CA PRO A 155 -22.35 4.12 -6.55
C PRO A 155 -23.06 5.08 -7.50
N SER A 156 -22.94 6.39 -7.28
CA SER A 156 -23.61 7.39 -8.11
C SER A 156 -23.15 7.31 -9.57
N LYS A 157 -21.93 6.83 -9.85
CA LYS A 157 -21.47 6.58 -11.23
C LYS A 157 -22.20 5.40 -11.88
N ILE A 158 -22.46 4.35 -11.10
CA ILE A 158 -23.19 3.16 -11.55
C ILE A 158 -24.63 3.57 -11.89
N GLU A 159 -25.33 4.14 -10.89
CA GLU A 159 -26.73 4.57 -11.03
C GLU A 159 -26.93 5.57 -12.17
N SER A 160 -25.97 6.49 -12.36
CA SER A 160 -26.05 7.49 -13.43
C SER A 160 -25.88 6.85 -14.80
N LEU A 161 -24.90 5.97 -14.98
CA LEU A 161 -24.68 5.29 -16.26
C LEU A 161 -25.87 4.41 -16.65
N GLU A 162 -26.41 3.65 -15.70
CA GLU A 162 -27.60 2.81 -15.92
C GLU A 162 -28.80 3.66 -16.34
N ARG A 163 -29.04 4.79 -15.65
CA ARG A 163 -30.11 5.74 -16.00
C ARG A 163 -29.93 6.35 -17.39
N LEU A 164 -28.68 6.52 -17.82
CA LEU A 164 -28.30 7.07 -19.12
C LEU A 164 -28.25 6.00 -20.23
N GLY A 165 -28.64 4.75 -19.93
CA GLY A 165 -28.75 3.67 -20.89
C GLY A 165 -27.45 2.90 -21.17
N ILE A 166 -26.43 3.05 -20.32
CA ILE A 166 -25.21 2.22 -20.36
C ILE A 166 -25.33 1.14 -19.30
N SER A 167 -25.34 -0.13 -19.71
CA SER A 167 -25.41 -1.26 -18.79
C SER A 167 -24.11 -1.42 -18.00
N VAL A 168 -24.20 -1.53 -16.67
CA VAL A 168 -23.04 -1.85 -15.82
C VAL A 168 -23.08 -3.34 -15.49
N ALA A 169 -22.40 -4.16 -16.29
CA ALA A 169 -22.39 -5.61 -16.13
C ALA A 169 -21.62 -6.08 -14.89
N GLU A 170 -20.58 -5.32 -14.51
CA GLU A 170 -19.75 -5.60 -13.35
C GLU A 170 -19.28 -4.29 -12.73
N ARG A 171 -19.29 -4.19 -11.40
CA ARG A 171 -18.50 -3.18 -10.68
C ARG A 171 -17.15 -3.77 -10.33
N VAL A 172 -16.10 -3.26 -10.95
CA VAL A 172 -14.72 -3.58 -10.59
C VAL A 172 -14.28 -2.62 -9.48
N ALA A 173 -14.06 -3.16 -8.29
CA ALA A 173 -13.67 -2.36 -7.12
C ALA A 173 -12.27 -1.76 -7.30
N MET A 174 -12.09 -0.51 -6.89
CA MET A 174 -10.79 0.15 -6.90
C MET A 174 -10.19 0.10 -5.49
N PRO A 175 -8.99 -0.45 -5.29
CA PRO A 175 -8.28 -0.32 -4.02
C PRO A 175 -8.13 1.13 -3.56
N ALA A 176 -8.33 1.36 -2.27
CA ALA A 176 -8.13 2.68 -1.67
C ALA A 176 -6.62 2.93 -1.48
N ALA A 177 -6.10 4.01 -2.03
CA ALA A 177 -4.73 4.46 -1.78
C ALA A 177 -4.69 5.32 -0.50
N LEU A 178 -4.85 4.66 0.66
CA LEU A 178 -4.89 5.31 1.96
C LEU A 178 -3.50 5.82 2.37
N ASN A 179 -3.44 7.07 2.82
CA ASN A 179 -2.29 7.67 3.48
C ASN A 179 -2.77 8.61 4.61
N VAL A 180 -1.82 9.20 5.35
CA VAL A 180 -2.15 10.07 6.50
C VAL A 180 -2.95 11.31 6.08
N GLU A 181 -2.61 11.91 4.93
CA GLU A 181 -3.22 13.13 4.41
C GLU A 181 -4.67 12.92 3.92
N ASN A 182 -4.99 11.73 3.40
CA ASN A 182 -6.32 11.45 2.84
C ASN A 182 -7.22 10.53 3.69
N ALA A 183 -6.76 10.04 4.85
CA ALA A 183 -7.54 9.12 5.67
C ALA A 183 -8.91 9.68 6.08
N ALA A 184 -8.93 10.92 6.59
CA ALA A 184 -10.17 11.59 6.96
C ALA A 184 -11.08 11.81 5.73
N TYR A 185 -10.51 12.26 4.62
CA TYR A 185 -11.23 12.46 3.35
C TYR A 185 -11.90 11.17 2.83
N LEU A 186 -11.20 10.03 2.89
CA LEU A 186 -11.75 8.74 2.48
C LEU A 186 -12.81 8.23 3.46
N ALA A 187 -12.64 8.45 4.77
CA ALA A 187 -13.67 8.19 5.77
C ALA A 187 -14.97 8.95 5.47
N THR A 188 -14.87 10.26 5.21
CA THR A 188 -16.02 11.09 4.82
C THR A 188 -16.72 10.56 3.56
N LYS A 189 -15.96 10.06 2.56
CA LYS A 189 -16.57 9.46 1.35
C LYS A 189 -17.44 8.25 1.67
N VAL A 190 -17.05 7.43 2.63
CA VAL A 190 -17.84 6.26 3.05
C VAL A 190 -19.04 6.68 3.88
N GLU A 191 -18.78 7.40 4.96
CA GLU A 191 -19.78 7.73 5.98
C GLU A 191 -20.85 8.69 5.45
N ARG A 192 -20.44 9.69 4.67
CA ARG A 192 -21.32 10.78 4.23
C ARG A 192 -21.69 10.71 2.75
N MET A 193 -20.92 9.98 1.93
CA MET A 193 -21.12 9.96 0.47
C MET A 193 -21.34 8.57 -0.13
N ARG A 194 -21.66 7.56 0.70
CA ARG A 194 -22.04 6.21 0.28
C ARG A 194 -21.00 5.49 -0.59
N HIS A 195 -19.74 5.88 -0.55
CA HIS A 195 -18.73 5.20 -1.36
C HIS A 195 -18.55 3.76 -0.85
N LEU A 196 -18.48 2.81 -1.78
CA LEU A 196 -18.24 1.38 -1.53
C LEU A 196 -16.75 1.12 -1.32
N LEU A 197 -16.13 1.89 -0.43
CA LEU A 197 -14.76 1.69 0.02
C LEU A 197 -14.82 0.83 1.27
N ASN A 198 -14.07 -0.27 1.27
CA ASN A 198 -13.88 -1.01 2.50
C ASN A 198 -12.78 -0.32 3.32
N LEU A 199 -13.21 0.49 4.30
CA LEU A 199 -12.31 1.07 5.32
C LEU A 199 -12.22 0.18 6.58
N ASN A 200 -13.11 -0.82 6.71
CA ASN A 200 -13.24 -1.72 7.86
C ASN A 200 -12.43 -3.01 7.73
N GLY A 201 -11.74 -3.24 6.62
CA GLY A 201 -10.50 -3.99 6.70
C GLY A 201 -9.56 -3.13 7.53
N ARG A 202 -9.36 -3.49 8.82
CA ARG A 202 -8.33 -2.94 9.72
C ARG A 202 -7.33 -2.13 8.90
N SER A 203 -7.33 -0.79 9.03
CA SER A 203 -6.46 0.10 8.24
C SER A 203 -5.12 -0.61 7.97
N PRO A 204 -4.87 -1.15 6.76
CA PRO A 204 -3.58 -1.74 6.50
C PRO A 204 -2.74 -0.52 6.19
N HIS A 205 -2.15 0.04 7.24
CA HIS A 205 -0.73 0.36 7.30
C HIS A 205 -0.10 0.64 5.95
N PRO A 206 0.52 1.81 5.76
CA PRO A 206 0.92 2.39 4.49
C PRO A 206 1.24 1.28 3.51
N THR A 207 0.22 0.95 2.74
CA THR A 207 0.46 0.14 1.59
C THR A 207 0.98 1.15 0.60
N LEU A 208 2.22 0.94 0.18
CA LEU A 208 2.69 1.49 -1.08
C LEU A 208 1.70 0.99 -2.15
N ASN A 209 0.71 1.83 -2.46
CA ASN A 209 -0.23 1.71 -3.58
C ASN A 209 -1.31 0.62 -3.53
N GLY A 210 -1.98 0.37 -2.39
CA GLY A 210 -3.29 -0.29 -2.41
C GLY A 210 -3.29 -1.76 -2.86
N THR A 211 -2.24 -2.51 -2.57
CA THR A 211 -2.30 -3.99 -2.63
C THR A 211 -3.11 -4.53 -1.46
N PRO A 212 -3.88 -5.64 -1.64
CA PRO A 212 -4.76 -6.17 -0.60
C PRO A 212 -4.00 -6.49 0.69
N THR A 213 -4.73 -6.39 1.81
CA THR A 213 -4.26 -6.71 3.15
C THR A 213 -3.54 -8.06 3.16
N PRO A 214 -2.40 -8.18 3.87
CA PRO A 214 -1.77 -9.46 4.23
C PRO A 214 -2.80 -10.50 4.70
N ALA A 215 -3.31 -11.34 3.79
CA ALA A 215 -4.10 -12.49 4.17
C ALA A 215 -3.12 -13.57 4.61
N ALA A 216 -3.28 -14.06 5.84
CA ALA A 216 -2.48 -15.18 6.33
C ALA A 216 -2.47 -16.32 5.30
N ARG A 217 -1.32 -16.95 5.17
CA ARG A 217 -1.17 -18.16 4.34
C ARG A 217 -1.70 -19.35 5.13
N ASN A 218 -2.05 -20.43 4.45
CA ASN A 218 -2.42 -21.67 5.15
C ASN A 218 -1.25 -22.13 6.04
N GLY A 219 -1.44 -22.07 7.36
CA GLY A 219 -0.48 -22.53 8.37
C GLY A 219 0.69 -21.58 8.66
N ARG A 220 0.69 -20.32 8.19
CA ARG A 220 1.68 -19.31 8.60
C ARG A 220 1.17 -17.87 8.42
N PRO A 221 1.65 -16.90 9.22
CA PRO A 221 1.37 -15.49 8.97
C PRO A 221 1.93 -15.04 7.61
N PHE A 222 1.31 -14.00 7.06
CA PHE A 222 1.87 -13.25 5.94
C PHE A 222 3.08 -12.44 6.43
N VAL A 223 4.21 -12.58 5.76
CA VAL A 223 5.49 -12.00 6.20
C VAL A 223 5.89 -10.81 5.32
N THR A 224 5.96 -9.64 5.94
CA THR A 224 6.55 -8.44 5.33
C THR A 224 7.96 -8.25 5.87
N LEU A 225 8.96 -8.40 5.02
CA LEU A 225 10.35 -8.07 5.34
C LEU A 225 10.60 -6.58 5.07
N SER A 226 11.02 -5.84 6.09
CA SER A 226 11.28 -4.41 5.99
C SER A 226 12.65 -4.05 6.57
N TYR A 227 13.45 -3.30 5.82
CA TYR A 227 14.74 -2.80 6.31
C TYR A 227 15.17 -1.51 5.58
N ALA A 228 16.04 -0.75 6.25
CA ALA A 228 16.70 0.41 5.66
C ALA A 228 18.16 0.07 5.33
N GLN A 229 18.63 0.50 4.15
CA GLN A 229 19.99 0.36 3.69
C GLN A 229 20.49 1.66 3.05
N SER A 230 21.81 1.78 2.95
CA SER A 230 22.47 2.76 2.09
C SER A 230 22.36 2.39 0.61
N LEU A 231 22.80 3.28 -0.27
CA LEU A 231 22.77 3.08 -1.73
C LEU A 231 23.60 1.86 -2.17
N ASP A 232 24.68 1.56 -1.46
CA ASP A 232 25.54 0.38 -1.66
C ASP A 232 25.07 -0.88 -0.89
N GLY A 233 23.86 -0.85 -0.32
CA GLY A 233 23.24 -2.02 0.31
C GLY A 233 23.62 -2.28 1.77
N SER A 234 24.34 -1.35 2.40
CA SER A 234 24.80 -1.52 3.79
C SER A 234 23.74 -1.09 4.80
N ILE A 235 23.58 -1.85 5.89
CA ILE A 235 22.69 -1.53 7.01
C ILE A 235 23.41 -0.91 8.21
N THR A 236 24.74 -1.05 8.26
CA THR A 236 25.61 -0.44 9.28
C THR A 236 27.06 -0.46 8.79
N ARG A 237 27.93 0.38 9.36
CA ARG A 237 29.38 0.34 9.13
C ARG A 237 30.02 -0.94 9.67
N GLN A 238 29.62 -1.36 10.87
CA GLN A 238 30.21 -2.50 11.58
C GLN A 238 29.14 -3.29 12.33
N ARG A 239 29.31 -4.62 12.38
CA ARG A 239 28.36 -5.51 13.05
C ARG A 239 28.24 -5.14 14.54
N GLY A 240 27.01 -4.94 15.00
CA GLY A 240 26.70 -4.62 16.40
C GLY A 240 26.73 -3.13 16.73
N GLN A 241 27.01 -2.25 15.76
CA GLN A 241 26.88 -0.80 15.94
C GLN A 241 25.59 -0.29 15.26
N PRO A 242 24.72 0.42 16.00
CA PRO A 242 23.57 1.09 15.40
C PRO A 242 24.01 2.11 14.36
N MET A 243 23.22 2.25 13.30
CA MET A 243 23.37 3.35 12.35
C MET A 243 21.98 3.83 11.90
N ALA A 244 21.66 5.09 12.15
CA ALA A 244 20.46 5.70 11.61
C ALA A 244 20.68 6.04 10.13
N LEU A 245 20.07 5.27 9.24
CA LEU A 245 20.16 5.46 7.79
C LEU A 245 19.00 6.29 7.24
N SER A 246 17.79 6.02 7.72
CA SER A 246 16.53 6.56 7.21
C SER A 246 16.19 7.93 7.82
N GLY A 247 15.60 8.81 7.00
CA GLY A 247 15.01 10.09 7.42
C GLY A 247 13.73 9.97 8.25
N GLN A 248 13.13 11.12 8.56
CA GLN A 248 11.95 11.19 9.43
C GLN A 248 10.71 10.61 8.73
N GLU A 249 10.53 10.88 7.45
CA GLU A 249 9.39 10.45 6.64
C GLU A 249 9.35 8.93 6.46
N SER A 250 10.51 8.32 6.19
CA SER A 250 10.68 6.87 6.09
C SER A 250 10.61 6.18 7.47
N MET A 251 10.97 6.86 8.56
CA MET A 251 10.71 6.39 9.91
C MET A 251 9.20 6.38 10.22
N THR A 252 8.46 7.39 9.77
CA THR A 252 6.99 7.41 9.87
C THR A 252 6.38 6.23 9.11
N LEU A 253 6.85 5.94 7.89
CA LEU A 253 6.45 4.73 7.14
C LEU A 253 6.68 3.46 7.96
N THR A 254 7.86 3.31 8.55
CA THR A 254 8.21 2.15 9.39
C THR A 254 7.23 2.00 10.57
N HIS A 255 6.92 3.10 11.26
CA HIS A 255 5.97 3.06 12.38
C HIS A 255 4.54 2.71 11.94
N GLN A 256 4.13 3.17 10.77
CA GLN A 256 2.84 2.75 10.27
C GLN A 256 2.86 1.28 9.81
N LEU A 257 3.95 0.79 9.21
CA LEU A 257 4.17 -0.63 8.93
C LEU A 257 4.24 -1.47 10.20
N ARG A 258 4.59 -0.92 11.36
CA ARG A 258 4.56 -1.63 12.66
C ARG A 258 3.17 -1.76 13.22
N SER A 259 2.43 -0.64 13.23
CA SER A 259 0.99 -0.64 13.47
C SER A 259 0.35 -1.75 12.63
N GLY A 260 0.92 -1.88 11.41
CA GLY A 260 1.04 -3.01 10.49
C GLY A 260 0.26 -4.29 10.63
N HIS A 261 0.66 -4.88 11.72
CA HIS A 261 1.01 -6.26 11.72
C HIS A 261 0.67 -6.72 13.11
N ASP A 262 0.12 -7.93 13.21
CA ASP A 262 -0.20 -8.47 14.52
C ASP A 262 1.07 -8.62 15.36
N ALA A 263 2.21 -8.86 14.71
CA ALA A 263 3.52 -9.00 15.35
C ALA A 263 4.67 -8.35 14.57
N ILE A 264 5.73 -8.00 15.30
CA ILE A 264 7.03 -7.57 14.78
C ILE A 264 8.12 -8.53 15.28
N LEU A 265 8.94 -9.04 14.37
CA LEU A 265 10.03 -9.95 14.68
C LEU A 265 11.37 -9.28 14.43
N ILE A 266 12.27 -9.39 15.42
CA ILE A 266 13.69 -9.09 15.28
C ILE A 266 14.56 -10.23 15.81
N GLY A 267 15.83 -10.25 15.41
CA GLY A 267 16.82 -11.13 16.00
C GLY A 267 17.40 -10.53 17.29
N ILE A 268 17.82 -11.37 18.22
CA ILE A 268 18.50 -10.95 19.45
C ILE A 268 19.72 -10.04 19.22
N GLY A 269 20.42 -10.19 18.09
CA GLY A 269 21.54 -9.30 17.75
C GLY A 269 21.15 -7.83 17.68
N THR A 270 19.94 -7.53 17.20
CA THR A 270 19.39 -6.17 17.15
C THR A 270 19.05 -5.66 18.55
N VAL A 271 18.52 -6.51 19.44
CA VAL A 271 18.27 -6.12 20.83
C VAL A 271 19.57 -5.77 21.56
N LEU A 272 20.61 -6.58 21.37
CA LEU A 272 21.91 -6.37 22.01
C LEU A 272 22.63 -5.11 21.50
N ALA A 273 22.39 -4.71 20.25
CA ALA A 273 22.99 -3.52 19.66
C ALA A 273 22.22 -2.23 20.02
N ASP A 274 20.88 -2.29 19.96
CA ASP A 274 20.05 -1.07 19.90
C ASP A 274 19.08 -0.93 21.08
N ASP A 275 18.86 -1.99 21.88
CA ASP A 275 17.86 -2.08 22.94
C ASP A 275 16.52 -1.38 22.56
N PRO A 276 15.87 -1.84 21.47
CA PRO A 276 14.76 -1.13 20.87
C PRO A 276 13.48 -1.35 21.68
N ARG A 277 12.56 -0.38 21.56
CA ARG A 277 11.19 -0.52 22.11
C ARG A 277 10.26 -1.32 21.20
N LEU A 278 10.43 -1.28 19.87
CA LEU A 278 9.53 -1.92 18.89
C LEU A 278 8.05 -1.45 18.92
N THR A 279 7.79 -0.25 19.46
CA THR A 279 6.47 0.37 19.51
C THR A 279 6.13 1.23 18.27
N VAL A 280 4.86 1.62 18.17
CA VAL A 280 4.29 2.63 17.28
C VAL A 280 4.20 3.96 18.02
N ARG A 281 4.87 5.01 17.51
CA ARG A 281 4.91 6.33 18.19
C ARG A 281 4.88 7.54 17.27
N LEU A 282 5.08 7.35 15.97
CA LEU A 282 5.05 8.44 14.99
C LEU A 282 3.71 8.56 14.27
N VAL A 283 2.79 7.61 14.50
CA VAL A 283 1.44 7.58 13.95
C VAL A 283 0.47 6.97 14.95
N ALA A 284 -0.83 7.15 14.72
CA ALA A 284 -1.86 6.46 15.48
C ALA A 284 -1.95 4.96 15.09
N GLY A 285 -2.18 4.11 16.08
CA GLY A 285 -2.44 2.69 15.88
C GLY A 285 -1.89 1.81 17.01
N PRO A 286 -2.23 0.50 17.00
CA PRO A 286 -1.81 -0.42 18.05
C PRO A 286 -0.32 -0.79 17.93
N ASP A 287 0.31 -1.09 19.06
CA ASP A 287 1.62 -1.72 19.08
C ASP A 287 1.54 -3.19 18.61
N PRO A 288 2.42 -3.64 17.70
CA PRO A 288 2.52 -5.05 17.33
C PRO A 288 3.06 -5.89 18.49
N GLN A 289 2.75 -7.19 18.52
CA GLN A 289 3.36 -8.14 19.45
C GLN A 289 4.87 -8.31 19.14
N PRO A 290 5.80 -7.97 20.06
CA PRO A 290 7.22 -8.19 19.83
C PRO A 290 7.56 -9.69 19.89
N VAL A 291 8.31 -10.15 18.89
CA VAL A 291 8.83 -11.51 18.75
C VAL A 291 10.36 -11.46 18.62
N ILE A 292 11.07 -12.15 19.49
CA ILE A 292 12.53 -12.17 19.51
C ILE A 292 13.03 -13.57 19.18
N VAL A 293 13.81 -13.68 18.09
CA VAL A 293 14.54 -14.91 17.77
C VAL A 293 15.85 -14.94 18.52
N ASP A 294 15.94 -15.82 19.52
CA ASP A 294 17.10 -15.98 20.38
C ASP A 294 17.35 -17.44 20.74
N SER A 295 18.08 -18.13 19.87
CA SER A 295 18.38 -19.57 20.01
C SER A 295 19.05 -19.98 21.34
N ARG A 296 19.62 -19.02 22.09
CA ARG A 296 20.41 -19.25 23.31
C ARG A 296 19.95 -18.42 24.52
N LEU A 297 18.79 -17.77 24.46
CA LEU A 297 18.24 -16.96 25.56
C LEU A 297 19.24 -15.95 26.16
N ARG A 298 19.82 -15.13 25.29
CA ARG A 298 20.72 -14.01 25.61
C ARG A 298 19.99 -12.70 25.87
N LEU A 299 18.67 -12.63 25.68
CA LEU A 299 17.86 -11.43 25.97
C LEU A 299 18.12 -10.93 27.41
N PRO A 300 18.68 -9.73 27.59
CA PRO A 300 18.92 -9.20 28.93
C PRO A 300 17.61 -8.92 29.67
N LEU A 301 17.52 -9.28 30.94
CA LEU A 301 16.32 -9.02 31.77
C LEU A 301 16.00 -7.52 31.93
N ALA A 302 17.00 -6.65 31.74
CA ALA A 302 16.86 -5.20 31.77
C ALA A 302 16.44 -4.59 30.42
N ALA A 303 16.29 -5.37 29.35
CA ALA A 303 15.94 -4.86 28.03
C ALA A 303 14.59 -4.15 28.04
N LYS A 304 14.45 -3.05 27.28
CA LYS A 304 13.21 -2.25 27.23
C LYS A 304 11.99 -3.04 26.82
N LEU A 305 12.19 -4.09 26.03
CA LEU A 305 11.14 -5.03 25.65
C LEU A 305 10.50 -5.74 26.85
N LEU A 306 11.26 -5.98 27.92
CA LEU A 306 10.75 -6.58 29.15
C LEU A 306 10.30 -5.52 30.15
N THR A 307 11.01 -4.40 30.27
CA THR A 307 10.77 -3.42 31.34
C THR A 307 9.76 -2.34 30.98
N GLU A 308 9.73 -1.90 29.72
CA GLU A 308 8.95 -0.72 29.28
C GLU A 308 7.82 -1.05 28.30
N HIS A 309 7.93 -2.14 27.53
CA HIS A 309 6.96 -2.44 26.48
C HIS A 309 5.58 -2.82 27.05
N PRO A 310 4.47 -2.27 26.53
CA PRO A 310 3.12 -2.56 27.03
C PRO A 310 2.71 -4.03 26.84
N ARG A 311 3.31 -4.72 25.85
CA ARG A 311 3.14 -6.16 25.62
C ARG A 311 4.45 -6.89 25.88
N LYS A 312 4.45 -7.91 26.74
CA LYS A 312 5.67 -8.69 26.97
C LYS A 312 6.06 -9.48 25.71
N PRO A 313 7.36 -9.68 25.43
CA PRO A 313 7.81 -10.30 24.20
C PRO A 313 7.57 -11.81 24.17
N ILE A 314 7.35 -12.32 22.97
CA ILE A 314 7.47 -13.74 22.67
C ILE A 314 8.94 -14.00 22.33
N VAL A 315 9.60 -14.89 23.06
CA VAL A 315 11.01 -15.26 22.83
C VAL A 315 11.06 -16.66 22.26
N ALA A 316 11.43 -16.76 20.98
CA ALA A 316 11.62 -18.02 20.27
C ALA A 316 13.05 -18.54 20.48
N THR A 317 13.16 -19.74 21.02
CA THR A 317 14.44 -20.39 21.36
C THR A 317 14.48 -21.85 20.90
N THR A 318 15.64 -22.47 20.97
CA THR A 318 15.79 -23.90 20.67
C THR A 318 15.35 -24.76 21.85
N GLU A 319 14.90 -25.99 21.58
CA GLU A 319 14.58 -26.97 22.63
C GLU A 319 15.74 -27.24 23.60
N THR A 320 16.98 -27.15 23.10
CA THR A 320 18.23 -27.33 23.85
C THR A 320 18.62 -26.13 24.73
N ALA A 321 17.85 -25.04 24.69
CA ALA A 321 18.19 -23.84 25.45
C ALA A 321 18.05 -24.02 26.97
N ASP A 322 18.92 -23.32 27.68
CA ASP A 322 19.06 -23.34 29.14
C ASP A 322 17.70 -23.15 29.86
N PRO A 323 17.22 -24.16 30.61
CA PRO A 323 15.96 -24.08 31.35
C PRO A 323 15.91 -22.97 32.39
N GLN A 324 17.02 -22.64 33.05
CA GLN A 324 17.05 -21.60 34.08
C GLN A 324 16.86 -20.22 33.46
N LYS A 325 17.51 -19.97 32.31
CA LYS A 325 17.31 -18.72 31.56
C LYS A 325 15.90 -18.58 31.01
N ALA A 326 15.30 -19.69 30.58
CA ALA A 326 13.91 -19.70 30.14
C ALA A 326 12.97 -19.29 31.28
N SER A 327 13.14 -19.91 32.46
CA SER A 327 12.36 -19.56 33.66
C SER A 327 12.52 -18.09 34.02
N ALA A 328 13.76 -17.58 34.06
CA ALA A 328 14.01 -16.18 34.40
C ALA A 328 13.32 -15.18 33.44
N LEU A 329 13.26 -15.51 32.14
CA LEU A 329 12.54 -14.70 31.16
C LEU A 329 11.02 -14.79 31.34
N GLN A 330 10.50 -15.97 31.67
CA GLN A 330 9.09 -16.16 31.98
C GLN A 330 8.68 -15.43 33.25
N ASP A 331 9.53 -15.43 34.28
CA ASP A 331 9.33 -14.68 35.52
C ASP A 331 9.35 -13.17 35.28
N ALA A 332 10.11 -12.70 34.28
CA ALA A 332 10.09 -11.32 33.79
C ALA A 332 8.88 -11.01 32.86
N GLY A 333 8.00 -11.98 32.65
CA GLY A 333 6.75 -11.85 31.90
C GLY A 333 6.80 -12.25 30.43
N ALA A 334 7.95 -12.70 29.91
CA ALA A 334 8.06 -13.13 28.51
C ALA A 334 7.36 -14.47 28.26
N THR A 335 6.81 -14.64 27.06
CA THR A 335 6.37 -15.96 26.60
C THR A 335 7.52 -16.65 25.89
N VAL A 336 8.04 -17.75 26.45
CA VAL A 336 9.14 -18.50 25.83
C VAL A 336 8.60 -19.66 25.00
N ILE A 337 8.90 -19.68 23.71
CA ILE A 337 8.54 -20.75 22.79
C ILE A 337 9.80 -21.55 22.43
N ARG A 338 9.79 -22.85 22.75
CA ARG A 338 10.85 -23.79 22.36
C ARG A 338 10.52 -24.44 21.02
N LEU A 339 11.48 -24.44 20.10
CA LEU A 339 11.33 -24.92 18.74
C LEU A 339 12.48 -25.85 18.35
N PRO A 340 12.31 -26.69 17.31
CA PRO A 340 13.39 -27.49 16.76
C PRO A 340 14.57 -26.61 16.33
N ALA A 341 15.77 -27.12 16.56
CA ALA A 341 16.99 -26.50 16.07
C ALA A 341 17.25 -26.88 14.60
N THR A 342 17.75 -25.94 13.80
CA THR A 342 18.39 -26.24 12.52
C THR A 342 19.73 -26.93 12.75
N GLU A 343 20.34 -27.49 11.71
CA GLU A 343 21.68 -28.12 11.79
C GLU A 343 22.74 -27.20 12.41
N ASN A 344 22.58 -25.88 12.23
CA ASN A 344 23.48 -24.87 12.78
C ASN A 344 23.11 -24.42 14.21
N GLY A 345 22.23 -25.15 14.92
CA GLY A 345 21.79 -24.84 16.28
C GLY A 345 20.95 -23.57 16.38
N ARG A 346 20.30 -23.14 15.28
CA ARG A 346 19.43 -21.95 15.26
C ARG A 346 17.97 -22.35 15.35
N VAL A 347 17.10 -21.41 15.72
CA VAL A 347 15.65 -21.64 15.70
C VAL A 347 15.20 -21.89 14.27
N SER A 348 14.38 -22.93 14.05
CA SER A 348 13.73 -23.16 12.75
C SER A 348 12.64 -22.10 12.51
N LEU A 349 12.82 -21.26 11.48
CA LEU A 349 11.87 -20.21 11.13
C LEU A 349 10.50 -20.75 10.65
N PRO A 350 10.41 -21.83 9.83
CA PRO A 350 9.12 -22.40 9.45
C PRO A 350 8.29 -22.85 10.66
N HIS A 351 8.92 -23.52 11.64
CA HIS A 351 8.25 -23.93 12.87
C HIS A 351 7.84 -22.72 13.73
N LEU A 352 8.66 -21.67 13.76
CA LEU A 352 8.28 -20.43 14.42
C LEU A 352 7.02 -19.83 13.79
N LEU A 353 6.99 -19.70 12.46
CA LEU A 353 5.85 -19.12 11.76
C LEU A 353 4.56 -19.94 11.97
N ALA A 354 4.64 -21.27 11.93
CA ALA A 354 3.51 -22.14 12.26
C ALA A 354 3.01 -21.92 13.69
N ARG A 355 3.95 -21.82 14.66
CA ARG A 355 3.58 -21.59 16.06
C ARG A 355 2.97 -20.20 16.29
N LEU A 356 3.43 -19.18 15.56
CA LEU A 356 2.82 -17.84 15.62
C LEU A 356 1.39 -17.85 15.06
N ASP A 357 1.14 -18.61 13.99
CA ASP A 357 -0.22 -18.78 13.43
C ASP A 357 -1.17 -19.43 14.45
N GLU A 358 -0.72 -20.46 15.17
CA GLU A 358 -1.46 -21.08 16.27
C GLU A 358 -1.76 -20.10 17.42
N HIS A 359 -0.90 -19.09 17.63
CA HIS A 359 -1.12 -18.01 18.60
C HIS A 359 -2.00 -16.88 18.05
N GLY A 360 -2.59 -17.04 16.85
CA GLY A 360 -3.49 -16.07 16.24
C GLY A 360 -2.79 -14.89 15.57
N ILE A 361 -1.47 -14.94 15.38
CA ILE A 361 -0.73 -13.92 14.62
C ILE A 361 -0.91 -14.23 13.13
N ARG A 362 -1.59 -13.34 12.41
CA ARG A 362 -1.94 -13.53 10.99
C ARG A 362 -1.01 -12.73 10.06
N SER A 363 -0.38 -11.69 10.57
CA SER A 363 0.62 -10.89 9.85
C SER A 363 1.86 -10.60 10.70
N LEU A 364 3.03 -10.73 10.09
CA LEU A 364 4.33 -10.56 10.73
C LEU A 364 5.19 -9.56 9.95
N MET A 365 5.59 -8.48 10.60
CA MET A 365 6.65 -7.61 10.11
C MET A 365 8.00 -8.14 10.60
N VAL A 366 8.96 -8.31 9.70
CA VAL A 366 10.34 -8.68 10.06
C VAL A 366 11.22 -7.45 9.88
N GLU A 367 11.74 -6.94 11.00
CA GLU A 367 12.82 -5.94 11.05
C GLU A 367 14.05 -6.66 11.61
N GLY A 368 15.26 -6.44 11.12
CA GLY A 368 16.37 -7.15 11.75
C GLY A 368 17.72 -6.94 11.13
N GLY A 369 18.74 -7.35 11.87
CA GLY A 369 20.09 -7.41 11.34
C GLY A 369 20.21 -8.42 10.20
N ALA A 370 21.28 -8.29 9.42
CA ALA A 370 21.53 -9.05 8.19
C ALA A 370 21.30 -10.56 8.31
N GLY A 371 21.56 -11.17 9.48
CA GLY A 371 21.33 -12.59 9.69
C GLY A 371 19.86 -13.02 9.58
N ILE A 372 18.92 -12.26 10.18
CA ILE A 372 17.49 -12.57 10.11
C ILE A 372 16.97 -12.30 8.69
N ILE A 373 17.34 -11.16 8.10
CA ILE A 373 16.99 -10.81 6.72
C ILE A 373 17.41 -11.95 5.77
N THR A 374 18.66 -12.39 5.87
CA THR A 374 19.21 -13.44 5.01
C THR A 374 18.50 -14.78 5.23
N SER A 375 18.22 -15.17 6.48
CA SER A 375 17.53 -16.43 6.77
C SER A 375 16.10 -16.47 6.24
N PHE A 376 15.33 -15.39 6.41
CA PHE A 376 13.97 -15.31 5.85
C PHE A 376 13.97 -15.39 4.32
N LEU A 377 14.94 -14.76 3.66
CA LEU A 377 15.08 -14.82 2.20
C LEU A 377 15.56 -16.20 1.73
N ALA A 378 16.57 -16.78 2.38
CA ALA A 378 17.12 -18.08 1.99
C ALA A 378 16.10 -19.22 2.15
N GLU A 379 15.23 -19.14 3.16
CA GLU A 379 14.17 -20.13 3.42
C GLU A 379 12.86 -19.83 2.66
N GLN A 380 12.85 -18.82 1.79
CA GLN A 380 11.71 -18.41 0.97
C GLN A 380 10.44 -18.05 1.76
N LEU A 381 10.62 -17.46 2.94
CA LEU A 381 9.54 -17.19 3.89
C LEU A 381 8.96 -15.76 3.79
N VAL A 382 9.42 -14.96 2.83
CA VAL A 382 8.99 -13.57 2.64
C VAL A 382 7.88 -13.51 1.61
N ASP A 383 6.75 -12.87 1.96
CA ASP A 383 5.65 -12.62 1.02
C ASP A 383 5.74 -11.23 0.39
N ARG A 384 6.21 -10.24 1.16
CA ARG A 384 6.37 -8.86 0.72
C ARG A 384 7.67 -8.26 1.21
N LEU A 385 8.24 -7.39 0.39
CA LEU A 385 9.48 -6.70 0.70
C LEU A 385 9.26 -5.19 0.66
N VAL A 386 9.80 -4.47 1.65
CA VAL A 386 9.84 -3.02 1.70
C VAL A 386 11.26 -2.59 2.06
N ILE A 387 11.96 -1.93 1.14
CA ILE A 387 13.33 -1.48 1.31
C ILE A 387 13.35 0.04 1.30
N THR A 388 13.90 0.62 2.36
CA THR A 388 14.24 2.05 2.39
C THR A 388 15.70 2.20 1.96
N VAL A 389 15.95 2.94 0.88
CA VAL A 389 17.29 3.23 0.36
C VAL A 389 17.63 4.69 0.66
N ALA A 390 18.55 4.89 1.59
CA ALA A 390 19.10 6.20 1.91
C ALA A 390 20.14 6.61 0.86
N PRO A 391 20.15 7.88 0.41
CA PRO A 391 21.03 8.37 -0.67
C PRO A 391 22.47 8.64 -0.18
N LEU A 392 23.10 7.63 0.42
CA LEU A 392 24.46 7.69 0.96
C LEU A 392 25.20 6.38 0.72
N LEU A 393 26.53 6.41 0.76
CA LEU A 393 27.40 5.24 0.67
C LEU A 393 28.07 4.96 2.01
N VAL A 394 28.11 3.69 2.44
CA VAL A 394 28.65 3.31 3.76
C VAL A 394 29.88 2.43 3.67
N GLY A 395 29.91 1.48 2.73
CA GLY A 395 30.95 0.46 2.57
C GLY A 395 30.97 -0.55 3.72
N GLY A 396 29.80 -0.85 4.29
CA GLY A 396 29.66 -1.59 5.54
C GLY A 396 29.11 -3.00 5.37
N LEU A 397 28.35 -3.45 6.38
CA LEU A 397 27.69 -4.75 6.36
C LEU A 397 26.43 -4.70 5.50
N ASN A 398 26.37 -5.53 4.46
CA ASN A 398 25.20 -5.62 3.60
C ASN A 398 23.96 -6.19 4.30
N ALA A 399 22.78 -5.70 3.90
CA ALA A 399 21.49 -6.17 4.40
C ALA A 399 21.26 -7.66 4.15
N VAL A 400 21.58 -8.10 2.94
CA VAL A 400 21.39 -9.48 2.48
C VAL A 400 22.75 -10.12 2.28
N GLY A 401 22.96 -11.25 2.96
CA GLY A 401 24.13 -12.10 2.81
C GLY A 401 23.96 -13.13 1.69
N ASN A 402 24.67 -14.25 1.81
CA ASN A 402 24.57 -15.35 0.83
C ASN A 402 23.25 -16.10 0.99
N LEU A 403 22.52 -16.29 -0.12
CA LEU A 403 21.25 -17.02 -0.20
C LEU A 403 21.40 -18.51 -0.59
N ASN A 404 22.64 -19.00 -0.72
CA ASN A 404 23.00 -20.43 -0.85
C ASN A 404 22.34 -21.20 -2.00
N GLY A 405 22.07 -20.56 -3.14
CA GLY A 405 21.64 -21.25 -4.37
C GLY A 405 20.19 -21.72 -4.37
N HIS A 406 19.34 -21.23 -3.47
CA HIS A 406 17.90 -21.25 -3.68
C HIS A 406 17.51 -20.16 -4.69
N GLY A 407 16.34 -20.31 -5.32
CA GLY A 407 15.86 -19.39 -6.35
C GLY A 407 15.98 -17.92 -5.96
N LEU A 408 16.24 -17.04 -6.94
CA LEU A 408 16.48 -15.61 -6.66
C LEU A 408 15.17 -14.91 -6.29
N PRO A 409 15.11 -14.16 -5.16
CA PRO A 409 13.94 -13.36 -4.83
C PRO A 409 13.77 -12.22 -5.83
N GLN A 410 12.54 -12.04 -6.32
CA GLN A 410 12.15 -10.98 -7.24
C GLN A 410 10.89 -10.27 -6.78
N LEU A 411 10.89 -8.96 -6.92
CA LEU A 411 9.69 -8.15 -6.72
C LEU A 411 8.73 -8.35 -7.91
N LYS A 412 7.53 -8.84 -7.62
CA LYS A 412 6.36 -8.71 -8.48
C LYS A 412 5.68 -7.39 -8.21
N ASN A 413 5.24 -6.73 -9.28
CA ASN A 413 4.58 -5.42 -9.24
C ASN A 413 5.40 -4.40 -8.43
N PRO A 414 6.69 -4.19 -8.79
CA PRO A 414 7.54 -3.30 -8.02
C PRO A 414 6.95 -1.88 -8.00
N HIS A 415 7.04 -1.27 -6.83
CA HIS A 415 6.64 0.10 -6.58
C HIS A 415 7.80 0.85 -5.97
N SER A 416 8.08 2.02 -6.54
CA SER A 416 9.05 2.96 -5.99
C SER A 416 8.36 4.27 -5.64
N GLN A 417 8.71 4.86 -4.50
CA GLN A 417 8.36 6.23 -4.19
C GLN A 417 9.48 6.91 -3.42
N TRP A 418 9.54 8.23 -3.52
CA TRP A 418 10.38 9.04 -2.65
C TRP A 418 9.61 9.38 -1.37
N LEU A 419 10.23 9.19 -0.21
CA LEU A 419 9.77 9.71 1.08
C LEU A 419 10.87 10.58 1.67
N GLY A 420 10.66 11.89 1.63
CA GLY A 420 11.73 12.86 1.90
C GLY A 420 12.89 12.64 0.93
N LYS A 421 14.08 12.35 1.47
CA LYS A 421 15.28 12.06 0.68
C LYS A 421 15.51 10.58 0.39
N ASP A 422 14.73 9.68 0.98
CA ASP A 422 14.93 8.24 0.86
C ASP A 422 14.04 7.68 -0.26
N MET A 423 14.55 6.69 -0.98
CA MET A 423 13.78 5.95 -1.97
C MET A 423 13.24 4.67 -1.33
N ILE A 424 11.92 4.49 -1.37
CA ILE A 424 11.27 3.27 -0.93
C ILE A 424 11.04 2.37 -2.14
N LEU A 425 11.52 1.14 -2.07
CA LEU A 425 11.24 0.07 -3.03
C LEU A 425 10.37 -0.99 -2.36
N SER A 426 9.29 -1.41 -3.00
CA SER A 426 8.41 -2.43 -2.44
C SER A 426 7.73 -3.28 -3.49
N GLY A 427 7.23 -4.44 -3.08
CA GLY A 427 6.45 -5.33 -3.93
C GLY A 427 6.27 -6.69 -3.28
N ASP A 428 5.44 -7.52 -3.90
CA ASP A 428 5.29 -8.91 -3.50
C ASP A 428 6.51 -9.71 -3.93
N VAL A 429 6.91 -10.72 -3.17
CA VAL A 429 8.09 -11.52 -3.48
C VAL A 429 7.67 -12.78 -4.24
N SER A 430 8.40 -13.07 -5.31
CA SER A 430 8.39 -14.35 -6.00
C SER A 430 9.81 -14.88 -6.14
N TRP A 431 9.92 -16.17 -6.45
CA TRP A 431 11.20 -16.87 -6.51
C TRP A 431 11.38 -17.38 -7.94
N GLN A 432 12.46 -16.98 -8.60
CA GLN A 432 12.84 -17.61 -9.86
C GLN A 432 13.58 -18.90 -9.58
N ASP A 433 13.12 -20.01 -10.17
CA ASP A 433 13.90 -21.24 -10.18
C ASP A 433 15.27 -20.98 -10.82
N ASN A 434 16.32 -21.63 -10.30
CA ASN A 434 17.64 -21.51 -10.90
C ASN A 434 17.58 -22.05 -12.34
N ALA A 435 17.98 -21.20 -13.29
CA ALA A 435 18.28 -21.61 -14.66
C ALA A 435 19.52 -22.51 -14.71
#